data_AF-A0A8J2T4Q7-F1
#
_entry.id   AF-A0A8J2T4Q7-F1
#
_cell.length_a   1.000
_cell.length_b   1.000
_cell.length_c   1.000
_cell.angle_alpha   90.00
_cell.angle_beta   90.00
_cell.angle_gamma   90.00
#
_symmetry.space_group_name_H-M   'P 1'
#
loop_
_entity.id
_entity.type
_entity.pdbx_description
1 polymer ?
#
loop_
_entity_poly.entity_id
_entity_poly.type
_entity_poly.pdbx_seq_one_letter_code
_entity_poly.pdbx_strand_id
1 'polypeptide(L)'
;MVKIIYGHSADHFKQLKVAGDFTSWGIKPMKKNAEFWEYTFQKGSLAQDAKVIHFKFIDDNGVWFTDDDYAKETDSNNNENNVRILTREELEELGEVVPSKEQSYDMGDEGPVRPAPTPRIDDGGATPAEHESEGKSRNASQELGESTVIVNHSDAQEAENRPGTSGTVYSQAPEATQYKTVLARVIAFFSNLFRSWFSHRSN
;
A
#
# COMPACT_ATOMS: atom_id res chain seq x y z
N MET A 1 18.41 -12.59 2.45
CA MET A 1 17.19 -12.59 3.26
C MET A 1 16.62 -11.18 3.28
N VAL A 2 15.39 -11.02 2.81
CA VAL A 2 14.77 -9.70 2.59
C VAL A 2 13.81 -9.38 3.73
N LYS A 3 13.78 -8.12 4.17
CA LYS A 3 12.99 -7.67 5.33
C LYS A 3 11.95 -6.63 4.96
N ILE A 4 10.73 -6.76 5.45
CA ILE A 4 9.73 -5.68 5.50
C ILE A 4 9.75 -5.07 6.90
N ILE A 5 9.81 -3.75 6.99
CA ILE A 5 9.92 -3.01 8.25
C ILE A 5 8.76 -2.04 8.37
N TYR A 6 8.06 -2.04 9.50
CA TYR A 6 7.14 -0.98 9.86
C TYR A 6 7.87 -0.05 10.84
N GLY A 7 8.26 1.12 10.35
CA GLY A 7 9.21 2.04 11.01
C GLY A 7 8.60 2.95 12.09
N HIS A 8 7.26 2.98 12.21
CA HIS A 8 6.60 3.78 13.23
C HIS A 8 6.69 3.12 14.61
N SER A 9 6.37 3.88 15.65
CA SER A 9 6.44 3.44 17.05
C SER A 9 5.78 2.07 17.25
N ALA A 10 6.60 1.09 17.64
CA ALA A 10 6.19 -0.30 17.77
C ALA A 10 5.14 -0.54 18.87
N ASP A 11 4.92 0.43 19.77
CA ASP A 11 3.96 0.35 20.88
C ASP A 11 2.52 0.66 20.51
N HIS A 12 2.28 1.12 19.28
CA HIS A 12 0.93 1.40 18.79
C HIS A 12 0.11 0.13 18.57
N PHE A 13 0.77 -1.00 18.35
CA PHE A 13 0.13 -2.30 18.11
C PHE A 13 0.55 -3.31 19.18
N LYS A 14 -0.38 -4.19 19.57
CA LYS A 14 -0.07 -5.38 20.37
C LYS A 14 0.43 -6.51 19.47
N GLN A 15 -0.11 -6.59 18.26
CA GLN A 15 0.21 -7.52 17.20
C GLN A 15 0.14 -6.79 15.87
N LEU A 16 1.22 -6.86 15.10
CA LEU A 16 1.23 -6.43 13.70
C LEU A 16 1.44 -7.64 12.80
N LYS A 17 0.71 -7.68 11.69
CA LYS A 17 0.81 -8.75 10.69
C LYS A 17 1.06 -8.12 9.31
N VAL A 18 1.56 -8.93 8.39
CA VAL A 18 1.82 -8.54 7.01
C VAL A 18 1.31 -9.62 6.06
N ALA A 19 0.82 -9.19 4.90
CA ALA A 19 0.48 -10.04 3.77
C ALA A 19 0.92 -9.36 2.48
N GLY A 20 1.37 -10.14 1.50
CA GLY A 20 1.82 -9.61 0.22
C GLY A 20 2.26 -10.71 -0.72
N ASP A 21 2.88 -10.30 -1.83
CA ASP A 21 3.31 -11.22 -2.90
C ASP A 21 4.18 -12.37 -2.38
N PHE A 22 5.10 -12.07 -1.44
CA PHE A 22 5.99 -13.04 -0.79
C PHE A 22 5.29 -14.04 0.17
N THR A 23 3.98 -13.91 0.36
CA THR A 23 3.16 -14.83 1.15
C THR A 23 1.97 -15.36 0.35
N SER A 24 1.90 -15.04 -0.95
CA SER A 24 0.70 -15.21 -1.76
C SER A 24 -0.53 -14.60 -1.05
N TRP A 25 -0.36 -13.41 -0.48
CA TRP A 25 -1.37 -12.68 0.30
C TRP A 25 -1.89 -13.40 1.56
N GLY A 26 -1.20 -14.45 2.02
CA GLY A 26 -1.47 -15.09 3.31
C GLY A 26 -0.96 -14.27 4.49
N ILE A 27 -1.81 -14.06 5.50
CA ILE A 27 -1.46 -13.24 6.68
C ILE A 27 -0.38 -13.93 7.51
N LYS A 28 0.73 -13.21 7.78
CA LYS A 28 1.84 -13.67 8.62
C LYS A 28 2.12 -12.67 9.75
N PRO A 29 2.40 -13.15 10.98
CA PRO A 29 2.75 -12.27 12.08
C PRO A 29 4.12 -11.63 11.87
N MET A 30 4.25 -10.35 12.21
CA MET A 30 5.52 -9.65 12.27
C MET A 30 6.17 -9.83 13.66
N LYS A 31 7.49 -9.67 13.71
CA LYS A 31 8.27 -9.71 14.95
C LYS A 31 8.49 -8.28 15.45
N LYS A 32 8.09 -8.00 16.69
CA LYS A 32 8.36 -6.74 17.38
C LYS A 32 9.80 -6.71 17.90
N ASN A 33 10.53 -5.64 17.57
CA ASN A 33 11.78 -5.26 18.22
C ASN A 33 11.53 -4.01 19.11
N ALA A 34 12.59 -3.44 19.69
CA ALA A 34 12.46 -2.27 20.59
C ALA A 34 11.90 -1.02 19.88
N GLU A 35 12.17 -0.87 18.58
CA GLU A 35 11.87 0.35 17.83
C GLU A 35 10.82 0.14 16.73
N PHE A 36 10.81 -1.03 16.10
CA PHE A 36 10.02 -1.30 14.91
C PHE A 36 9.50 -2.74 14.86
N TRP A 37 8.58 -3.00 13.93
CA TRP A 37 8.17 -4.36 13.58
C TRP A 37 8.86 -4.80 12.30
N GLU A 38 9.32 -6.05 12.25
CA GLU A 38 9.95 -6.62 11.06
C GLU A 38 9.38 -7.98 10.67
N TYR A 39 9.37 -8.26 9.36
CA TYR A 39 9.09 -9.56 8.80
C TYR A 39 10.17 -9.93 7.79
N THR A 40 10.74 -11.13 7.91
CA THR A 40 11.80 -11.61 7.01
C THR A 40 11.28 -12.74 6.15
N PHE A 41 11.49 -12.67 4.84
CA PHE A 41 11.17 -13.74 3.90
C PHE A 41 12.42 -14.19 3.12
N GLN A 42 12.31 -15.39 2.55
CA GLN A 42 13.45 -16.11 1.98
C GLN A 42 13.25 -16.43 0.50
N LYS A 43 14.32 -16.91 -0.13
CA LYS A 43 14.33 -17.44 -1.50
C LYS A 43 13.17 -18.41 -1.74
N GLY A 44 12.52 -18.29 -2.90
CA GLY A 44 11.38 -19.10 -3.30
C GLY A 44 10.02 -18.61 -2.81
N SER A 45 9.98 -17.52 -2.03
CA SER A 45 8.72 -16.88 -1.60
C SER A 45 8.10 -15.99 -2.69
N LEU A 46 8.88 -15.63 -3.71
CA LEU A 46 8.49 -14.75 -4.80
C LEU A 46 8.63 -15.45 -6.16
N ALA A 47 7.94 -14.92 -7.17
CA ALA A 47 8.17 -15.32 -8.56
C ALA A 47 9.63 -15.05 -8.96
N GLN A 48 10.16 -15.83 -9.92
CA GLN A 48 11.59 -15.83 -10.26
C GLN A 48 12.10 -14.48 -10.80
N ASP A 49 11.21 -13.64 -11.30
CA ASP A 49 11.47 -12.35 -11.95
C ASP A 49 10.86 -11.16 -11.19
N ALA A 50 10.40 -11.38 -9.95
CA ALA A 50 9.74 -10.37 -9.15
C ALA A 50 10.74 -9.29 -8.66
N LYS A 51 10.82 -8.18 -9.39
CA LYS A 51 11.60 -6.99 -9.00
C LYS A 51 10.85 -6.04 -8.07
N VAL A 52 9.54 -6.12 -8.10
CA VAL A 52 8.62 -5.27 -7.33
C VAL A 52 7.74 -6.18 -6.50
N ILE A 53 7.54 -5.82 -5.24
CA ILE A 53 6.66 -6.52 -4.33
C ILE A 53 5.56 -5.59 -3.82
N HIS A 54 4.37 -6.16 -3.70
CA HIS A 54 3.20 -5.53 -3.14
C HIS A 54 2.85 -6.17 -1.80
N PHE A 55 2.47 -5.36 -0.83
CA PHE A 55 2.09 -5.85 0.49
C PHE A 55 1.20 -4.86 1.23
N LYS A 56 0.62 -5.34 2.33
CA LYS A 56 -0.17 -4.56 3.29
C LYS A 56 0.13 -5.01 4.71
N PHE A 57 -0.07 -4.08 5.64
CA PHE A 57 -0.08 -4.38 7.05
C PHE A 57 -1.49 -4.66 7.53
N ILE A 58 -1.59 -5.45 8.60
CA ILE A 58 -2.85 -5.79 9.25
C ILE A 58 -2.67 -5.55 10.75
N ASP A 59 -3.53 -4.69 11.32
CA ASP A 59 -3.47 -4.28 12.72
C ASP A 59 -4.08 -5.33 13.68
N ASP A 60 -4.17 -4.96 14.96
CA ASP A 60 -4.78 -5.75 16.02
C ASP A 60 -6.24 -6.12 15.76
N ASN A 61 -6.97 -5.26 15.05
CA ASN A 61 -8.39 -5.41 14.76
C ASN A 61 -8.64 -6.15 13.44
N GLY A 62 -7.59 -6.54 12.72
CA GLY A 62 -7.71 -7.16 11.39
C GLY A 62 -7.93 -6.14 10.27
N VAL A 63 -7.73 -4.84 10.52
CA VAL A 63 -7.83 -3.78 9.52
C VAL A 63 -6.60 -3.80 8.65
N TRP A 64 -6.81 -3.85 7.33
CA TRP A 64 -5.77 -3.81 6.32
C TRP A 64 -5.41 -2.35 6.02
N PHE A 65 -4.12 -2.01 6.06
CA PHE A 65 -3.67 -0.64 5.83
C PHE A 65 -2.33 -0.58 5.08
N THR A 66 -2.09 0.58 4.46
CA THR A 66 -0.84 0.97 3.82
C THR A 66 -0.05 1.89 4.75
N ASP A 67 1.26 1.98 4.55
CA ASP A 67 2.15 2.83 5.32
C ASP A 67 2.63 3.96 4.41
N ASP A 68 2.59 5.19 4.91
CA ASP A 68 2.96 6.39 4.17
C ASP A 68 4.47 6.47 3.86
N ASP A 69 5.29 5.69 4.57
CA ASP A 69 6.73 5.59 4.32
C ASP A 69 7.06 4.70 3.10
N TYR A 70 6.07 4.02 2.53
CA TYR A 70 6.21 3.21 1.32
C TYR A 70 5.54 3.86 0.11
N ALA A 71 6.08 3.57 -1.07
CA ALA A 71 5.39 3.87 -2.32
C ALA A 71 4.06 3.11 -2.37
N LYS A 72 3.07 3.64 -3.09
CA LYS A 72 1.72 3.06 -3.16
C LYS A 72 1.30 2.85 -4.60
N GLU A 73 0.60 1.75 -4.86
CA GLU A 73 0.03 1.43 -6.16
C GLU A 73 -1.36 0.83 -5.99
N THR A 74 -2.25 1.17 -6.91
CA THR A 74 -3.61 0.65 -6.95
C THR A 74 -3.69 -0.51 -7.91
N ASP A 75 -4.21 -1.65 -7.45
CA ASP A 75 -4.42 -2.82 -8.28
C ASP A 75 -5.71 -2.75 -9.12
N SER A 76 -5.97 -3.80 -9.91
CA SER A 76 -7.17 -3.90 -10.75
C SER A 76 -8.49 -3.97 -9.98
N ASN A 77 -8.44 -4.23 -8.68
CA ASN A 77 -9.58 -4.23 -7.78
C ASN A 77 -9.75 -2.89 -7.04
N ASN A 78 -9.00 -1.86 -7.41
CA ASN A 78 -8.94 -0.56 -6.74
C ASN A 78 -8.44 -0.62 -5.28
N ASN A 79 -7.69 -1.67 -4.94
CA ASN A 79 -7.04 -1.75 -3.64
C ASN A 79 -5.67 -1.05 -3.71
N GLU A 80 -5.46 -0.07 -2.84
CA GLU A 80 -4.16 0.58 -2.67
C GLU A 80 -3.23 -0.31 -1.85
N ASN A 81 -2.04 -0.65 -2.33
CA ASN A 81 -1.05 -1.51 -1.67
C ASN A 81 0.28 -0.77 -1.48
N ASN A 82 1.06 -1.15 -0.46
CA ASN A 82 2.46 -0.72 -0.35
C ASN A 82 3.28 -1.41 -1.44
N VAL A 83 4.22 -0.67 -2.01
CA VAL A 83 5.10 -1.11 -3.08
C VAL A 83 6.54 -0.94 -2.64
N ARG A 84 7.35 -1.96 -2.93
CA ARG A 84 8.79 -1.88 -2.76
C ARG A 84 9.52 -2.53 -3.94
N ILE A 85 10.53 -1.84 -4.43
CA ILE A 85 11.46 -2.36 -5.42
C ILE A 85 12.60 -3.06 -4.68
N LEU A 86 12.91 -4.30 -5.06
CA LEU A 86 14.00 -5.08 -4.50
C LEU A 86 15.34 -4.63 -5.10
N THR A 87 16.37 -4.51 -4.26
CA THR A 87 17.71 -4.19 -4.76
C THR A 87 18.36 -5.39 -5.44
N ARG A 88 19.42 -5.15 -6.21
CA ARG A 88 20.16 -6.22 -6.88
C ARG A 88 20.67 -7.26 -5.88
N GLU A 89 21.21 -6.79 -4.76
CA GLU A 89 21.74 -7.63 -3.70
C GLU A 89 20.64 -8.50 -3.09
N GLU A 90 19.45 -7.94 -2.89
CA GLU A 90 18.28 -8.66 -2.40
C GLU A 90 17.80 -9.74 -3.38
N LEU A 91 17.81 -9.45 -4.69
CA LEU A 91 17.49 -10.41 -5.75
C LEU A 91 18.53 -11.55 -5.81
N GLU A 92 19.82 -11.22 -5.70
CA GLU A 92 20.90 -12.21 -5.62
C GLU A 92 20.77 -13.09 -4.37
N GLU A 93 20.39 -12.52 -3.23
CA GLU A 93 20.10 -13.27 -2.00
C GLU A 93 18.83 -14.13 -2.09
N LEU A 94 17.85 -13.70 -2.88
CA LEU A 94 16.70 -14.53 -3.28
C LEU A 94 17.08 -15.53 -4.38
N GLY A 95 18.33 -15.51 -4.83
CA GLY A 95 18.92 -16.47 -5.74
C GLY A 95 18.42 -16.36 -7.17
N GLU A 96 18.04 -15.15 -7.58
CA GLU A 96 17.91 -14.77 -8.98
C GLU A 96 19.31 -14.55 -9.57
N VAL A 97 19.58 -15.18 -10.72
CA VAL A 97 20.84 -14.97 -11.44
C VAL A 97 20.70 -13.64 -12.17
N VAL A 98 21.10 -12.54 -11.51
CA VAL A 98 21.08 -11.23 -12.16
C VAL A 98 22.14 -11.26 -13.27
N PRO A 99 21.77 -11.12 -14.55
CA PRO A 99 22.75 -11.13 -15.62
C PRO A 99 23.80 -10.05 -15.35
N SER A 100 25.06 -10.47 -15.38
CA SER A 100 26.23 -9.58 -15.34
C SER A 100 26.06 -8.56 -16.46
N LYS A 101 26.20 -7.27 -16.12
CA LYS A 101 26.06 -6.12 -17.03
C LYS A 101 26.87 -6.35 -18.31
N GLU A 102 26.22 -6.83 -19.37
CA GLU A 102 26.67 -6.83 -20.76
C GLU A 102 25.58 -7.47 -21.64
N GLN A 103 24.35 -6.96 -21.58
CA GLN A 103 23.35 -7.27 -22.60
C GLN A 103 22.72 -5.97 -23.08
N SER A 104 23.01 -5.68 -24.35
CA SER A 104 22.43 -4.62 -25.15
C SER A 104 20.91 -4.65 -25.06
N TYR A 105 20.31 -3.48 -24.81
CA TYR A 105 18.87 -3.28 -24.81
C TYR A 105 18.26 -3.71 -26.16
N ASP A 106 17.54 -4.83 -26.16
CA ASP A 106 16.57 -5.15 -27.21
C ASP A 106 15.24 -4.50 -26.82
N MET A 107 14.73 -3.60 -27.66
CA MET A 107 13.50 -2.83 -27.43
C MET A 107 12.26 -3.68 -27.76
N GLY A 108 12.09 -4.79 -27.04
CA GLY A 108 10.82 -5.51 -26.98
C GLY A 108 9.94 -4.92 -25.88
N ASP A 109 9.27 -3.82 -26.20
CA ASP A 109 8.34 -3.09 -25.33
C ASP A 109 7.07 -3.92 -25.04
N GLU A 110 7.11 -4.73 -23.99
CA GLU A 110 5.92 -5.07 -23.21
C GLU A 110 6.02 -4.29 -21.90
N GLY A 111 5.20 -3.25 -21.80
CA GLY A 111 5.13 -2.36 -20.63
C GLY A 111 4.88 -3.09 -19.31
N PRO A 112 4.99 -2.39 -18.16
CA PRO A 112 4.95 -3.00 -16.84
C PRO A 112 3.68 -3.83 -16.62
N VAL A 113 3.87 -5.08 -16.23
CA VAL A 113 2.79 -6.01 -15.86
C VAL A 113 2.11 -5.46 -14.60
N ARG A 114 0.79 -5.31 -14.65
CA ARG A 114 -0.02 -4.84 -13.52
C ARG A 114 0.08 -5.82 -12.33
N PRO A 115 -0.04 -5.33 -11.09
CA PRO A 115 -0.01 -6.18 -9.90
C PRO A 115 -1.13 -7.23 -9.91
N ALA A 116 -0.87 -8.34 -9.22
CA ALA A 116 -1.87 -9.38 -8.99
C ALA A 116 -3.04 -8.82 -8.16
N PRO A 117 -4.29 -9.19 -8.48
CA PRO A 117 -5.47 -8.70 -7.78
C PRO A 117 -5.49 -9.18 -6.32
N THR A 118 -5.61 -8.25 -5.37
CA THR A 118 -5.81 -8.59 -3.95
C THR A 118 -7.25 -9.06 -3.67
N PRO A 119 -7.47 -9.92 -2.65
CA PRO A 119 -8.81 -10.38 -2.28
C PRO A 119 -9.75 -9.22 -1.95
N ARG A 120 -11.03 -9.36 -2.34
CA ARG A 120 -12.07 -8.41 -1.95
C ARG A 120 -12.31 -8.49 -0.45
N ILE A 121 -12.25 -7.33 0.21
CA ILE A 121 -12.70 -7.18 1.60
C ILE A 121 -14.22 -7.09 1.53
N ASP A 122 -14.90 -8.24 1.51
CA ASP A 122 -16.33 -8.30 1.77
C ASP A 122 -16.52 -8.28 3.30
N ASP A 123 -17.38 -7.38 3.79
CA ASP A 123 -17.76 -7.25 5.20
C ASP A 123 -18.21 -8.60 5.79
N GLY A 124 -17.32 -9.29 6.50
CA GLY A 124 -17.66 -10.56 7.11
C GLY A 124 -16.45 -11.21 7.78
N GLY A 125 -16.31 -10.98 9.08
CA GLY A 125 -15.25 -11.55 9.91
C GLY A 125 -15.05 -13.05 9.66
N ALA A 126 -13.80 -13.44 9.45
CA ALA A 126 -13.39 -14.83 9.41
C ALA A 126 -13.66 -15.49 10.77
N THR A 127 -14.67 -16.36 10.81
CA THR A 127 -14.70 -17.50 11.73
C THR A 127 -13.97 -18.67 11.05
N PRO A 128 -13.15 -19.45 11.79
CA PRO A 128 -12.40 -20.55 11.20
C PRO A 128 -13.25 -21.80 11.04
N ALA A 129 -13.17 -22.37 9.83
CA ALA A 129 -13.30 -23.78 9.41
C ALA A 129 -14.35 -24.67 10.10
N GLU A 130 -15.23 -25.27 9.30
CA GLU A 130 -15.40 -26.73 9.30
C GLU A 130 -16.02 -27.23 7.99
N HIS A 131 -15.67 -28.46 7.67
CA HIS A 131 -15.67 -29.08 6.37
C HIS A 131 -16.59 -30.29 6.47
N GLU A 132 -17.84 -30.24 5.97
CA GLU A 132 -18.59 -31.46 5.70
C GLU A 132 -19.37 -31.38 4.39
N SER A 133 -19.25 -32.50 3.69
CA SER A 133 -19.74 -32.84 2.37
C SER A 133 -21.17 -33.37 2.44
N GLU A 134 -21.79 -33.40 1.27
CA GLU A 134 -22.94 -34.20 0.84
C GLU A 134 -24.30 -33.48 0.80
N GLY A 135 -24.81 -33.38 -0.43
CA GLY A 135 -26.03 -32.68 -0.76
C GLY A 135 -27.28 -33.56 -0.77
N LYS A 136 -28.44 -32.93 -0.91
CA LYS A 136 -29.53 -33.46 -1.74
C LYS A 136 -30.60 -32.39 -2.04
N SER A 137 -30.92 -32.34 -3.32
CA SER A 137 -32.00 -31.65 -4.03
C SER A 137 -33.39 -31.78 -3.37
N ARG A 138 -34.19 -30.70 -3.37
CA ARG A 138 -35.37 -30.48 -4.25
C ARG A 138 -36.28 -29.32 -3.81
N ASN A 139 -36.60 -28.48 -4.80
CA ASN A 139 -37.86 -27.77 -5.13
C ASN A 139 -38.73 -27.14 -4.03
N ALA A 140 -39.08 -25.85 -4.21
CA ALA A 140 -40.32 -25.46 -4.89
C ALA A 140 -40.55 -23.93 -4.82
N SER A 141 -40.98 -23.38 -5.95
CA SER A 141 -41.43 -22.01 -6.15
C SER A 141 -42.75 -21.68 -5.42
N GLN A 142 -42.90 -20.43 -5.02
CA GLN A 142 -44.12 -19.61 -4.83
C GLN A 142 -43.78 -18.54 -3.76
N GLU A 143 -44.30 -17.33 -3.73
CA GLU A 143 -45.10 -16.47 -4.59
C GLU A 143 -45.16 -15.15 -3.81
N LEU A 144 -45.30 -14.04 -4.51
CA LEU A 144 -45.51 -12.72 -3.95
C LEU A 144 -46.72 -12.68 -2.99
N GLY A 145 -46.56 -11.99 -1.86
CA GLY A 145 -47.64 -11.66 -0.94
C GLY A 145 -47.25 -10.49 -0.05
N GLU A 146 -47.98 -9.39 -0.21
CA GLU A 146 -47.78 -8.07 0.37
C GLU A 146 -47.97 -7.99 1.91
N SER A 147 -47.45 -6.87 2.44
CA SER A 147 -47.98 -6.10 3.56
C SER A 147 -47.50 -6.43 4.98
N THR A 148 -46.63 -5.57 5.52
CA THR A 148 -47.00 -4.70 6.65
C THR A 148 -46.01 -3.54 6.78
N VAL A 149 -46.60 -2.34 6.88
CA VAL A 149 -45.96 -1.06 7.12
C VAL A 149 -45.58 -0.96 8.60
N ILE A 150 -44.32 -0.66 8.91
CA ILE A 150 -43.95 0.01 10.17
C ILE A 150 -43.29 1.33 9.80
N VAL A 151 -44.08 2.39 9.93
CA VAL A 151 -43.63 3.78 9.96
C VAL A 151 -42.94 4.01 11.30
N ASN A 152 -41.68 4.44 11.29
CA ASN A 152 -41.13 5.19 12.41
C ASN A 152 -40.67 6.56 11.89
N HIS A 153 -41.54 7.55 12.00
CA HIS A 153 -41.16 8.95 11.95
C HIS A 153 -40.63 9.32 13.34
N SER A 154 -39.36 9.68 13.41
CA SER A 154 -38.83 10.52 14.48
C SER A 154 -37.90 11.51 13.81
N ASP A 155 -38.46 12.69 13.55
CA ASP A 155 -37.76 13.82 12.95
C ASP A 155 -36.66 14.35 13.87
N ALA A 156 -35.53 14.64 13.23
CA ALA A 156 -34.65 15.79 13.41
C ALA A 156 -34.33 16.29 14.83
N GLN A 157 -33.08 16.06 15.23
CA GLN A 157 -32.22 17.17 15.67
C GLN A 157 -30.76 16.92 15.24
N GLU A 158 -30.23 17.90 14.52
CA GLU A 158 -28.84 18.02 14.05
C GLU A 158 -27.84 18.03 15.21
N ALA A 159 -26.77 17.25 15.06
CA ALA A 159 -25.42 17.61 15.52
C ALA A 159 -24.41 16.73 14.76
N GLU A 160 -23.91 17.33 13.69
CA GLU A 160 -22.88 16.86 12.77
C GLU A 160 -21.52 16.79 13.47
N ASN A 161 -20.88 15.62 13.46
CA ASN A 161 -19.41 15.44 13.60
C ASN A 161 -19.02 14.02 13.16
N ARG A 162 -19.24 13.73 11.87
CA ARG A 162 -18.51 12.71 11.11
C ARG A 162 -17.57 13.46 10.15
N PRO A 163 -16.30 13.07 9.99
CA PRO A 163 -15.47 13.61 8.93
C PRO A 163 -16.04 13.13 7.59
N GLY A 164 -16.70 14.03 6.88
CA GLY A 164 -17.30 13.79 5.59
C GLY A 164 -16.25 13.55 4.51
N THR A 165 -16.52 12.55 3.70
CA THR A 165 -16.03 12.38 2.34
C THR A 165 -16.31 13.62 1.49
N SER A 166 -15.32 14.03 0.70
CA SER A 166 -15.43 14.92 -0.48
C SER A 166 -16.17 16.24 -0.31
N GLY A 167 -15.53 17.17 0.42
CA GLY A 167 -15.66 18.60 0.15
C GLY A 167 -14.38 19.08 -0.53
N THR A 168 -14.44 19.51 -1.78
CA THR A 168 -13.36 20.30 -2.41
C THR A 168 -13.35 21.68 -1.75
N VAL A 169 -12.68 21.79 -0.61
CA VAL A 169 -12.27 23.09 -0.08
C VAL A 169 -11.16 23.59 -1.01
N TYR A 170 -11.53 24.49 -1.92
CA TYR A 170 -10.58 25.39 -2.55
C TYR A 170 -9.82 26.09 -1.42
N SER A 171 -8.60 25.62 -1.15
CA SER A 171 -7.67 26.36 -0.33
C SER A 171 -7.43 27.68 -1.04
N GLN A 172 -7.78 28.78 -0.37
CA GLN A 172 -7.42 30.11 -0.80
C GLN A 172 -5.93 30.09 -1.16
N ALA A 173 -5.61 30.54 -2.37
CA ALA A 173 -4.24 30.61 -2.86
C ALA A 173 -3.37 31.31 -1.80
N PRO A 174 -2.32 30.66 -1.27
CA PRO A 174 -1.32 31.41 -0.51
C PRO A 174 -0.75 32.44 -1.47
N GLU A 175 -0.81 33.71 -1.07
CA GLU A 175 -0.34 34.85 -1.84
C GLU A 175 0.95 34.50 -2.62
N ALA A 176 0.89 34.64 -3.95
CA ALA A 176 2.00 34.35 -4.86
C ALA A 176 3.30 35.13 -4.52
N THR A 177 3.20 36.13 -3.65
CA THR A 177 4.28 36.94 -3.09
C THR A 177 5.23 36.14 -2.19
N GLN A 178 4.73 35.17 -1.42
CA GLN A 178 5.58 34.36 -0.54
C GLN A 178 6.42 33.35 -1.33
N TYR A 179 5.81 32.69 -2.32
CA TYR A 179 6.51 31.78 -3.22
C TYR A 179 7.63 32.48 -4.01
N LYS A 180 7.38 33.70 -4.51
CA LYS A 180 8.40 34.52 -5.19
C LYS A 180 9.59 34.82 -4.29
N THR A 181 9.34 35.07 -3.00
CA THR A 181 10.40 35.41 -2.04
C THR A 181 11.27 34.20 -1.70
N VAL A 182 10.66 33.02 -1.51
CA VAL A 182 11.39 31.77 -1.28
C VAL A 182 12.18 31.38 -2.52
N LEU A 183 11.56 31.43 -3.71
CA LEU A 183 12.22 31.11 -4.97
C LEU A 183 13.40 32.05 -5.26
N ALA A 184 13.27 33.35 -5.00
CA ALA A 184 14.35 34.31 -5.16
C ALA A 184 15.55 33.99 -4.23
N ARG A 185 15.29 33.56 -2.99
CA ARG A 185 16.35 33.13 -2.05
C ARG A 185 17.04 31.86 -2.51
N VAL A 186 16.29 30.89 -3.02
CA VAL A 186 16.84 29.64 -3.57
C VAL A 186 17.70 29.93 -4.80
N ILE A 187 17.21 30.75 -5.74
CA ILE A 187 17.97 31.15 -6.94
C ILE A 187 19.24 31.91 -6.57
N ALA A 188 19.19 32.82 -5.58
CA ALA A 188 20.37 33.56 -5.12
C ALA A 188 21.41 32.64 -4.46
N PHE A 189 20.97 31.65 -3.67
CA PHE A 189 21.85 30.66 -3.06
C PHE A 189 22.62 29.87 -4.13
N PHE A 190 21.92 29.32 -5.12
CA PHE A 190 22.57 28.59 -6.21
C PHE A 190 23.46 29.49 -7.07
N SER A 191 23.04 30.73 -7.36
CA SER A 191 23.87 31.68 -8.13
C SER A 191 25.21 31.97 -7.46
N ASN A 192 25.22 32.09 -6.13
CA ASN A 192 26.46 32.30 -5.36
C ASN A 192 27.30 31.03 -5.27
N LEU A 193 26.68 29.86 -5.15
CA LEU A 193 27.37 28.57 -5.15
C LEU A 193 28.11 28.34 -6.48
N PHE A 194 27.44 28.57 -7.61
CA PHE A 194 28.06 28.42 -8.93
C PHE A 194 29.14 29.47 -9.19
N ARG A 195 28.94 30.73 -8.79
CA ARG A 195 29.98 31.76 -8.91
C ARG A 195 31.24 31.42 -8.11
N SER A 196 31.09 30.91 -6.89
CA SER A 196 32.23 30.46 -6.08
C SER A 196 32.98 29.30 -6.74
N TRP A 197 32.26 28.36 -7.35
CA TRP A 197 32.84 27.18 -7.98
C TRP A 197 33.58 27.50 -9.29
N PHE A 198 33.06 28.39 -10.12
CA PHE A 198 33.72 28.79 -11.37
C PHE A 198 34.83 29.83 -11.18
N SER A 199 34.80 30.63 -10.10
CA SER A 199 35.88 31.59 -9.82
C SER A 199 37.16 30.93 -9.30
N HIS A 200 37.12 29.66 -8.85
CA HIS A 200 38.29 28.90 -8.39
C HIS A 200 39.12 28.26 -9.51
N ARG A 201 38.72 28.40 -10.79
CA ARG A 201 39.47 27.88 -11.94
C ARG A 201 40.13 28.97 -12.81
N SER A 202 40.17 30.20 -12.33
CA SER A 202 40.82 31.34 -12.99
C SER A 202 41.92 31.92 -12.10
N ASN A 203 42.94 31.11 -11.82
CA ASN A 203 44.31 31.54 -11.52
C ASN A 203 45.26 30.36 -11.73
#